data_AF-A0A962LKQ2-F1
#
_entry.id   AF-A0A962LKQ2-F1
#
_cell.length_a   1.000
_cell.length_b   1.000
_cell.length_c   1.000
_cell.angle_alpha   90.00
_cell.angle_beta   90.00
_cell.angle_gamma   90.00
#
_symmetry.space_group_name_H-M   'P 1'
#
loop_
_entity.id
_entity.type
_entity.pdbx_description
1 polymer ?
#
loop_
_entity_poly.entity_id
_entity_poly.type
_entity_poly.pdbx_seq_one_letter_code
_entity_poly.pdbx_strand_id
1 'polypeptide(L)' 'MVLALVRALRGPSVYDRVLAVNMFGTKTALLLSVIAFLFGRPDFLDLALAYALINLVGILAVLEFFQNRPRGLGESGHD' A
#
# COMPACT_ATOMS: atom_id res chain seq x y z
N MET A 1 10.62 6.12 -8.96
CA MET A 1 9.27 5.52 -9.11
C MET A 1 9.22 4.41 -10.15
N VAL A 2 9.92 4.55 -11.28
CA VAL A 2 9.87 3.60 -12.42
C VAL A 2 10.15 2.14 -12.04
N LEU A 3 11.19 1.84 -11.25
CA LEU A 3 11.51 0.46 -10.86
C LEU A 3 10.44 -0.20 -9.95
N ALA A 4 9.79 0.57 -9.08
CA ALA A 4 8.72 0.07 -8.20
C ALA A 4 7.43 -0.22 -8.98
N LEU A 5 7.11 0.63 -9.96
CA LEU A 5 6.00 0.40 -10.91
C LEU A 5 6.23 -0.84 -11.78
N VAL A 6 7.47 -1.04 -12.25
CA VAL A 6 7.84 -2.24 -13.01
C VAL A 6 7.71 -3.51 -12.17
N ARG A 7 8.07 -3.47 -10.88
CA ARG A 7 7.88 -4.59 -9.94
C ARG A 7 6.39 -4.83 -9.62
N ALA A 8 5.58 -3.78 -9.44
CA ALA A 8 4.14 -3.90 -9.24
C ALA A 8 3.43 -4.61 -10.42
N LEU A 9 3.84 -4.29 -11.64
CA LEU A 9 3.26 -4.83 -12.87
C LEU A 9 3.80 -6.22 -13.23
N ARG A 10 5.07 -6.52 -12.93
CA ARG A 10 5.71 -7.81 -13.21
C ARG A 10 5.75 -8.78 -12.01
N GLY A 11 5.25 -8.37 -10.86
CA GLY A 11 5.26 -9.16 -9.65
C GLY A 11 4.28 -10.34 -9.75
N PRO A 12 4.77 -11.59 -9.74
CA PRO A 12 3.93 -12.78 -9.87
C PRO A 12 3.09 -13.05 -8.60
N SER A 13 3.47 -12.48 -7.44
CA SER A 13 2.79 -12.68 -6.17
C SER A 13 1.99 -11.45 -5.72
N VAL A 14 0.89 -11.71 -5.00
CA VAL A 14 0.08 -10.69 -4.33
C VAL A 14 0.94 -9.83 -3.39
N TYR A 15 1.88 -10.45 -2.68
CA TYR A 15 2.81 -9.78 -1.78
C TYR A 15 3.70 -8.75 -2.49
N ASP A 16 4.18 -9.05 -3.70
CA ASP A 16 5.02 -8.12 -4.47
C ASP A 16 4.24 -6.88 -4.92
N ARG A 17 2.95 -7.05 -5.23
CA ARG A 17 2.03 -5.94 -5.54
C ARG A 17 1.75 -5.07 -4.31
N VAL A 18 1.47 -5.70 -3.17
CA VAL A 18 1.25 -4.98 -1.89
C VAL A 18 2.49 -4.20 -1.47
N LEU A 19 3.68 -4.80 -1.59
CA LEU A 19 4.95 -4.13 -1.31
C LEU A 19 5.18 -2.92 -2.23
N ALA A 20 4.88 -3.06 -3.52
CA ALA A 20 5.05 -1.97 -4.47
C ALA A 20 4.08 -0.81 -4.21
N VAL A 21 2.83 -1.09 -3.84
CA VAL A 21 1.84 -0.08 -3.42
C VAL A 21 2.31 0.64 -2.15
N ASN A 22 2.82 -0.10 -1.15
CA ASN A 22 3.37 0.48 0.08
C ASN A 22 4.52 1.45 -0.20
N MET A 23 5.50 1.04 -1.01
CA MET A 23 6.62 1.90 -1.41
C MET A 23 6.19 3.12 -2.23
N PHE A 24 5.10 3.01 -2.98
CA PHE A 24 4.56 4.14 -3.74
C PHE A 24 3.91 5.15 -2.80
N GLY A 25 2.99 4.72 -1.92
CA GLY A 25 2.28 5.61 -1.02
C GLY A 25 3.19 6.34 -0.03
N THR A 26 4.21 5.67 0.51
CA THR A 26 5.20 6.31 1.41
C THR A 26 6.02 7.38 0.70
N LYS A 27 6.42 7.15 -0.55
CA LYS A 27 7.13 8.16 -1.35
C LYS A 27 6.24 9.33 -1.76
N THR A 28 4.96 9.07 -2.05
CA THR A 28 3.99 10.13 -2.31
C THR A 28 3.80 11.02 -1.08
N ALA A 29 3.63 10.42 0.11
CA ALA A 29 3.54 11.18 1.36
C ALA A 29 4.79 12.03 1.62
N LEU A 30 5.99 11.44 1.46
CA LEU A 30 7.25 12.18 1.58
C LEU A 30 7.36 13.33 0.58
N LEU A 31 6.96 13.11 -0.67
CA LEU A 31 6.97 14.16 -1.69
C LEU A 31 6.03 15.32 -1.30
N LEU A 32 4.82 15.00 -0.82
CA LEU A 32 3.88 16.01 -0.31
C LEU A 32 4.45 16.76 0.89
N SER A 33 5.10 16.08 1.84
CA SER A 33 5.78 16.74 2.98
C SER A 33 6.90 17.68 2.53
N VAL A 34 7.72 17.29 1.56
CA VAL A 34 8.79 18.14 1.01
C VAL A 34 8.21 19.36 0.29
N ILE A 35 7.15 19.17 -0.49
CA ILE A 35 6.42 20.26 -1.14
C ILE A 35 5.87 21.21 -0.08
N ALA A 36 5.19 20.71 0.96
CA ALA A 36 4.67 21.53 2.06
C ALA A 36 5.75 22.39 2.72
N PHE A 37 6.93 21.80 2.96
CA PHE A 37 8.08 22.51 3.52
C PHE A 37 8.61 23.60 2.59
N LEU A 38 8.77 23.30 1.29
CA LEU A 38 9.29 24.25 0.30
C LEU A 38 8.36 25.45 0.09
N PHE A 39 7.04 25.24 0.13
CA PHE A 39 6.05 26.30 -0.02
C PHE A 39 5.78 27.09 1.27
N GLY A 40 6.39 26.70 2.40
CA GLY A 40 6.25 27.38 3.69
C GLY A 40 4.81 27.38 4.23
N ARG A 41 3.94 26.52 3.69
CA ARG A 41 2.53 26.40 4.06
C ARG A 41 2.30 25.07 4.76
N PRO A 42 2.21 25.06 6.10
CA PRO A 42 2.04 23.83 6.87
C PRO A 42 0.71 23.13 6.60
N ASP A 43 -0.28 23.81 6.01
CA ASP A 43 -1.58 23.21 5.66
C ASP A 43 -1.45 22.00 4.71
N PHE A 44 -0.39 21.97 3.89
CA PHE A 44 -0.11 20.81 3.02
C PHE A 44 0.47 19.61 3.77
N LEU A 45 1.00 19.81 4.99
CA LEU A 45 1.49 18.75 5.83
C LEU A 45 0.33 17.89 6.36
N ASP A 46 -0.82 18.50 6.66
CA ASP A 46 -2.03 17.79 7.07
C ASP A 46 -2.51 16.84 5.96
N LEU A 47 -2.45 17.30 4.70
CA LEU A 47 -2.75 16.47 3.54
C LEU A 47 -1.75 15.30 3.40
N ALA A 48 -0.45 15.57 3.58
CA ALA A 48 0.58 14.53 3.53
C ALA A 48 0.37 13.46 4.62
N LEU A 49 0.01 13.88 5.84
CA LEU A 49 -0.32 12.99 6.95
C LEU A 49 -1.58 12.18 6.68
N ALA A 50 -2.64 12.80 6.15
CA ALA A 50 -3.85 12.09 5.76
C ALA A 50 -3.56 11.01 4.70
N TYR A 51 -2.79 11.33 3.66
CA TYR A 51 -2.37 10.36 2.65
C TYR A 51 -1.51 9.23 3.22
N ALA A 52 -0.63 9.53 4.18
CA ALA A 52 0.18 8.51 4.86
C ALA A 52 -0.71 7.53 5.65
N LEU A 53 -1.72 8.04 6.36
CA LEU A 53 -2.67 7.23 7.12
C LEU A 53 -3.55 6.37 6.21
N ILE A 54 -4.07 6.95 5.12
CA ILE A 54 -4.87 6.21 4.13
C ILE A 54 -4.04 5.08 3.51
N ASN A 55 -2.78 5.34 3.16
CA ASN A 55 -1.87 4.33 2.63
C ASN A 55 -1.67 3.18 3.64
N LEU A 56 -1.42 3.51 4.92
CA LEU A 56 -1.25 2.53 5.98
C LEU A 56 -2.48 1.63 6.14
N VAL A 57 -3.66 2.24 6.29
CA VAL A 57 -4.93 1.52 6.48
C VAL A 57 -5.24 0.65 5.27
N GLY A 58 -5.04 1.16 4.05
CA GLY A 58 -5.28 0.40 2.82
C GLY A 58 -4.43 -0.88 2.75
N ILE A 59 -3.17 -0.81 3.17
CA ILE A 59 -2.26 -1.97 3.17
C ILE A 59 -2.66 -2.98 4.24
N LEU A 60 -3.00 -2.52 5.44
CA LEU A 60 -3.51 -3.38 6.51
C LEU A 60 -4.80 -4.09 6.09
N ALA A 61 -5.75 -3.37 5.48
CA ALA A 61 -7.00 -3.94 4.98
C ALA A 61 -6.76 -5.04 3.93
N VAL A 62 -5.83 -4.80 3.01
CA VAL A 62 -5.46 -5.81 2.01
C VAL A 62 -4.80 -7.02 2.67
N LEU A 63 -3.87 -6.80 3.61
CA LEU A 63 -3.18 -7.88 4.32
C LEU A 63 -4.18 -8.75 5.11
N GLU A 64 -5.09 -8.10 5.82
CA GLU A 64 -6.14 -8.75 6.60
C GLU A 64 -7.10 -9.53 5.71
N PHE A 65 -7.49 -8.98 4.56
CA PHE A 65 -8.31 -9.69 3.59
C PHE A 65 -7.66 -10.98 3.10
N PHE A 66 -6.34 -10.98 2.87
CA PHE A 66 -5.62 -12.18 2.43
C PHE A 66 -5.34 -13.17 3.57
N GLN A 67 -5.13 -12.70 4.80
CA GLN A 67 -4.94 -13.56 5.97
C GLN A 67 -6.24 -14.24 6.42
N ASN A 68 -7.36 -13.51 6.44
CA ASN A 68 -8.65 -14.00 6.91
C ASN A 68 -9.48 -14.72 5.85
N ARG A 69 -8.94 -15.02 4.65
CA ARG A 69 -9.62 -15.97 3.76
C ARG A 69 -9.56 -17.35 4.43
N PRO A 70 -10.70 -17.95 4.84
CA PRO A 70 -10.70 -19.34 5.24
C PRO A 70 -10.19 -20.14 4.03
N ARG A 71 -9.13 -20.94 4.23
CA ARG A 71 -8.73 -21.95 3.25
C ARG A 71 -9.99 -22.74 2.95
N GLY A 72 -10.40 -22.76 1.68
CA GLY A 72 -11.64 -23.38 1.27
C GLY A 72 -11.78 -24.76 1.92
N LEU A 73 -12.95 -24.99 2.53
CA LEU A 73 -13.43 -26.31 2.89
C LEU A 73 -13.34 -27.19 1.64
N GLY A 74 -12.30 -28.02 1.58
CA GLY A 74 -11.92 -28.71 0.35
C GLY A 74 -11.20 -30.02 0.60
N GLU A 75 -11.32 -30.61 1.79
CA GLU A 75 -11.05 -32.02 2.09
C GLU A 75 -12.01 -32.33 3.27
N SER A 76 -12.91 -33.29 3.27
CA SER A 76 -12.89 -34.64 2.70
C SER A 76 -14.32 -35.16 2.57
N GLY A 77 -14.79 -35.34 1.34
CA GLY A 77 -15.98 -36.11 1.01
C GLY A 77 -15.66 -37.03 -0.16
N HIS A 78 -15.07 -38.18 0.15
CA HIS A 78 -15.06 -39.34 -0.72
C HIS A 78 -14.86 -40.58 0.15
N ASP A 79 -15.96 -41.29 0.34
CA ASP A 79 -16.14 -42.75 0.39
C ASP A 79 -14.89 -43.64 0.56
#